data_AF-A0A973MFK6-F1
#
_entry.id   AF-A0A973MFK6-F1
#
_cell.length_a   1.000
_cell.length_b   1.000
_cell.length_c   1.000
_cell.angle_alpha   90.00
_cell.angle_beta   90.00
_cell.angle_gamma   90.00
#
_symmetry.space_group_name_H-M   'P 1'
#
loop_
_entity.id
_entity.type
_entity.pdbx_description
1 polymer ?
#
loop_
_entity_poly.entity_id
_entity_poly.type
_entity_poly.pdbx_seq_one_letter_code
_entity_poly.pdbx_strand_id
1 'polypeptide(L)' 'MAKKKRRKVRIISCADDKRAAGKTGWIVDEGTPGPLTEGRWTVKVDAFWIGPILCETSEITPID' A
#
# COMPACT_ATOMS: atom_id res chain seq x y z
N MET A 1 -8.77 19.67 13.37
CA MET A 1 -7.75 18.60 13.31
C MET A 1 -8.18 17.62 12.22
N ALA A 2 -7.54 17.65 11.04
CA ALA A 2 -7.97 16.82 9.91
C ALA A 2 -7.69 15.35 10.20
N LYS A 3 -8.74 14.52 10.20
CA LYS A 3 -8.65 13.05 10.29
C LYS A 3 -7.84 12.60 9.07
N LYS A 4 -6.54 12.35 9.21
CA LYS A 4 -5.66 11.85 8.14
C LYS A 4 -6.33 10.59 7.57
N LYS A 5 -6.96 10.71 6.39
CA LYS A 5 -7.65 9.59 5.72
C LYS A 5 -6.57 8.58 5.35
N ARG A 6 -6.37 7.56 6.20
CA ARG A 6 -5.63 6.37 5.80
C ARG A 6 -6.36 5.81 4.58
N ARG A 7 -5.70 5.79 3.43
CA ARG A 7 -6.31 5.30 2.19
C ARG A 7 -6.28 3.78 2.23
N LYS A 8 -7.45 3.17 2.22
CA LYS A 8 -7.55 1.72 2.11
C LYS A 8 -7.35 1.35 0.64
N VAL A 9 -6.53 0.33 0.41
CA VAL A 9 -6.16 -0.13 -0.92
C VAL A 9 -6.27 -1.64 -0.98
N ARG A 10 -6.60 -2.15 -2.16
CA ARG A 10 -6.51 -3.56 -2.50
C ARG A 10 -5.24 -3.78 -3.30
N ILE A 11 -4.44 -4.74 -2.87
CA ILE A 11 -3.20 -5.11 -3.57
C ILE A 11 -3.60 -6.10 -4.66
N ILE A 12 -3.34 -5.75 -5.92
CA ILE A 12 -3.59 -6.62 -7.08
C ILE A 12 -2.41 -7.57 -7.25
N SER A 13 -1.22 -6.99 -7.27
CA SER A 13 0.08 -7.65 -7.32
C SER A 13 1.04 -6.88 -6.42
N CYS A 14 2.17 -7.46 -6.04
CA CYS A 14 3.24 -6.70 -5.42
C CYS A 14 4.56 -7.43 -5.68
N ALA A 15 5.55 -6.71 -6.19
CA ALA A 15 6.87 -7.27 -6.45
C ALA A 15 7.60 -7.70 -5.16
N ASP A 16 7.34 -6.99 -4.06
CA ASP A 16 7.99 -7.19 -2.76
C ASP A 16 7.53 -8.49 -2.08
N ASP A 17 6.21 -8.69 -1.95
CA ASP A 17 5.64 -9.93 -1.44
C ASP A 17 4.43 -10.40 -2.26
N LYS A 18 4.62 -11.49 -3.01
CA LYS A 18 3.57 -12.12 -3.83
C LYS A 18 2.38 -12.60 -2.99
N ARG A 19 2.55 -12.83 -1.69
CA ARG A 19 1.47 -13.25 -0.77
C ARG A 19 0.47 -12.14 -0.47
N ALA A 20 0.87 -10.88 -0.72
CA ALA A 20 0.01 -9.74 -0.55
C ALA A 20 -1.00 -9.56 -1.69
N ALA A 21 -0.75 -10.18 -2.86
CA ALA A 21 -1.67 -10.17 -3.99
C ALA A 21 -3.06 -10.67 -3.56
N GLY A 22 -4.09 -9.88 -3.86
CA GLY A 22 -5.49 -10.15 -3.50
C GLY A 22 -5.89 -9.74 -2.08
N LYS A 23 -4.94 -9.29 -1.23
CA LYS A 23 -5.24 -8.74 0.12
C LYS A 23 -5.59 -7.26 0.06
N THR A 24 -6.12 -6.76 1.17
CA THR A 24 -6.35 -5.34 1.39
C THR A 24 -5.40 -4.81 2.44
N GLY A 25 -5.11 -3.51 2.38
CA GLY A 25 -4.23 -2.85 3.32
C GLY A 25 -4.49 -1.35 3.36
N TRP A 26 -3.60 -0.65 4.05
CA TRP A 26 -3.68 0.79 4.25
C TRP A 26 -2.36 1.43 3.86
N ILE A 27 -2.42 2.49 3.05
CA ILE A 27 -1.26 3.32 2.79
C ILE A 27 -0.86 4.00 4.09
N VAL A 28 0.39 3.81 4.49
CA VAL A 28 0.97 4.48 5.67
C VAL A 28 1.73 5.74 5.29
N ASP A 29 2.04 5.94 4.01
CA ASP A 29 2.69 7.16 3.53
C ASP A 29 1.78 8.38 3.75
N GLU A 30 2.40 9.46 4.22
CA GLU A 30 1.71 10.73 4.45
C GLU A 30 1.61 11.58 3.18
N GLY A 31 2.45 11.29 2.17
CA GLY A 31 2.56 12.03 0.92
C GLY A 31 2.54 11.12 -0.31
N THR A 32 2.37 11.73 -1.48
CA THR A 32 2.46 11.03 -2.77
C THR A 32 3.86 10.47 -2.97
N PRO A 33 4.02 9.24 -3.48
CA PRO A 33 5.31 8.65 -3.76
C PRO A 33 6.04 9.50 -4.79
N GLY A 34 7.34 9.65 -4.57
CA GLY A 34 8.21 10.48 -5.38
C GLY A 34 9.44 9.70 -5.84
N PRO A 35 10.42 10.40 -6.44
CA PRO A 35 11.67 9.78 -6.88
C PRO A 35 12.41 9.08 -5.74
N LEU A 36 12.27 9.58 -4.51
CA LEU A 36 12.89 9.03 -3.30
C LEU A 36 12.29 7.69 -2.85
N THR A 37 11.06 7.39 -3.26
CA THR A 37 10.39 6.10 -2.98
C THR A 37 10.27 5.24 -4.23
N GLU A 38 10.95 5.63 -5.32
CA GLU A 38 10.85 4.99 -6.64
C GLU A 38 9.41 4.87 -7.17
N GLY A 39 8.51 5.78 -6.76
CA GLY A 39 7.09 5.69 -7.14
C GLY A 39 6.28 4.62 -6.39
N ARG A 40 6.84 4.02 -5.33
CA ARG A 40 6.20 2.97 -4.52
C ARG A 40 5.52 3.53 -3.27
N TRP A 41 4.44 2.87 -2.88
CA TRP A 41 3.69 3.10 -1.66
C TRP A 41 4.02 2.03 -0.63
N THR A 42 4.22 2.48 0.59
CA THR A 42 4.25 1.64 1.79
C THR A 42 2.82 1.30 2.18
N VAL A 43 2.46 0.03 1.96
CA VAL A 43 1.14 -0.50 2.31
C VAL A 43 1.29 -1.42 3.51
N LYS A 44 0.59 -1.10 4.60
CA LYS A 44 0.40 -2.03 5.70
C LYS A 44 -0.74 -2.97 5.36
N VAL A 45 -0.40 -4.21 5.02
CA VAL A 45 -1.38 -5.25 4.69
C VAL A 45 -2.16 -5.64 5.95
N ASP A 46 -3.45 -5.89 5.80
CA ASP A 46 -4.32 -6.40 6.85
C ASP A 46 -4.18 -7.94 6.96
N ALA A 47 -2.94 -8.39 7.20
CA ALA A 47 -2.61 -9.80 7.34
C ALA A 47 -1.58 -9.97 8.46
N PHE A 48 -1.86 -10.87 9.40
CA PHE A 48 -1.04 -11.06 10.61
C PHE A 48 0.41 -11.48 10.31
N TRP A 49 0.64 -12.15 9.18
CA TRP A 49 1.94 -12.70 8.79
C TRP A 49 2.66 -11.91 7.69
N ILE A 50 2.09 -10.78 7.24
CA ILE A 50 2.66 -9.97 6.15
C ILE A 50 3.01 -8.61 6.73
N GLY A 51 4.29 -8.23 6.61
CA GLY A 51 4.78 -6.94 7.05
C GLY A 51 4.27 -5.78 6.19
N PRO A 52 4.70 -4.54 6.47
CA PRO A 52 4.57 -3.45 5.52
C PRO A 52 5.33 -3.81 4.24
N ILE A 53 4.69 -3.62 3.10
CA ILE A 53 5.25 -3.91 1.78
C ILE A 53 5.31 -2.64 0.93
N LEU A 54 6.23 -2.63 -0.02
CA LEU A 54 6.37 -1.56 -1.00
C LEU A 54 5.75 -1.99 -2.33
N CYS A 55 4.59 -1.43 -2.68
CA CYS A 55 3.94 -1.72 -3.96
C CYS A 55 3.81 -0.46 -4.80
N GLU A 56 3.90 -0.59 -6.11
CA GLU A 56 3.70 0.53 -7.03
C GLU A 56 2.24 0.97 -7.11
N THR A 57 1.99 2.17 -7.61
CA THR A 57 0.62 2.67 -7.79
C THR A 57 -0.20 1.79 -8.74
N SER A 58 0.44 1.19 -9.76
CA SER A 58 -0.21 0.28 -10.71
C SER A 58 -0.56 -1.08 -10.10
N GLU A 59 0.08 -1.42 -8.98
CA GLU A 59 -0.06 -2.69 -8.28
C GLU A 59 -1.16 -2.67 -7.21
N ILE A 60 -1.68 -1.49 -6.87
CA ILE A 60 -2.68 -1.28 -5.84
C ILE A 60 -3.88 -0.50 -6.38
N THR A 61 -5.07 -0.85 -5.92
CA THR A 61 -6.31 -0.13 -6.25
C THR A 61 -6.89 0.51 -5.01
N PRO A 62 -7.20 1.82 -4.99
CA PRO A 62 -7.94 2.41 -3.89
C PRO A 62 -9.33 1.79 -3.77
N ILE A 63 -9.71 1.47 -2.55
CA ILE A 63 -11.05 0.99 -2.18
C ILE A 63 -11.54 1.90 -1.05
N ASP A 64 -12.51 2.77 -1.36
CA ASP A 64 -13.05 3.76 -0.41
C ASP A 64 -13.69 3.10 0.82
#